data_AF-A0A4R3HTB5-F1
#
_entry.id   AF-A0A4R3HTB5-F1
#
_cell.length_a   1.000
_cell.length_b   1.000
_cell.length_c   1.000
_cell.angle_alpha   90.00
_cell.angle_beta   90.00
_cell.angle_gamma   90.00
#
_symmetry.space_group_name_H-M   'P 1'
#
loop_
_entity.id
_entity.type
_entity.pdbx_description
1 polymer ?
#
loop_
_entity_poly.entity_id
_entity_poly.type
_entity_poly.pdbx_seq_one_letter_code
_entity_poly.pdbx_strand_id
1 'polypeptide(L)'
;MEKLYLSARDIVNLMTKLDRVRAGEVSACTIIKNDTGHPVYPPSLRRIAVVAVEGEDRYMPGVSPRLQLSRASLTALLDQANDQVNSQACGAMQLPGLEIFAIPDSQYYVDRSEADAAPVGDLAAGFFWKRGKHT
;
A
#
# COMPACT_ATOMS: atom_id res chain seq x y z
N MET A 1 0.41 -13.60 11.34
CA MET A 1 1.21 -12.41 11.00
C MET A 1 0.40 -11.56 10.05
N GLU A 2 0.46 -10.25 10.23
CA GLU A 2 -0.24 -9.31 9.36
C GLU A 2 0.60 -9.02 8.12
N LYS A 3 -0.05 -8.75 6.98
CA LYS A 3 0.59 -8.44 5.70
C LYS A 3 0.16 -7.08 5.19
N LEU A 4 1.13 -6.28 4.76
CA LEU A 4 0.95 -4.99 4.13
C LEU A 4 1.62 -4.98 2.76
N TYR A 5 0.85 -4.63 1.74
CA TYR A 5 1.34 -4.49 0.38
C TYR A 5 1.46 -3.00 0.04
N LEU A 6 2.64 -2.57 -0.39
CA LEU A 6 2.93 -1.23 -0.87
C LEU A 6 3.33 -1.30 -2.34
N SER A 7 2.62 -0.56 -3.19
CA SER A 7 3.02 -0.41 -4.59
C SER A 7 4.24 0.51 -4.71
N ALA A 8 5.00 0.39 -5.79
CA ALA A 8 6.11 1.31 -6.07
C ALA A 8 5.64 2.78 -6.03
N ARG A 9 4.45 3.07 -6.57
CA ARG A 9 3.84 4.40 -6.50
C ARG A 9 3.59 4.88 -5.07
N ASP A 10 3.16 4.00 -4.17
CA ASP A 10 2.95 4.38 -2.77
C ASP A 10 4.25 4.82 -2.10
N ILE A 11 5.33 4.09 -2.38
CA ILE A 11 6.66 4.34 -1.84
C ILE A 11 7.21 5.66 -2.40
N VAL A 12 7.12 5.87 -3.72
CA VAL A 12 7.53 7.13 -4.36
C VAL A 12 6.74 8.32 -3.80
N ASN A 13 5.42 8.18 -3.62
CA ASN A 13 4.60 9.23 -3.02
C ASN A 13 5.05 9.58 -1.60
N LEU A 14 5.41 8.59 -0.79
CA LEU A 14 5.95 8.80 0.55
C LEU A 14 7.30 9.52 0.51
N MET A 15 8.21 9.13 -0.39
CA MET A 15 9.50 9.78 -0.58
C MET A 15 9.34 11.23 -1.05
N THR A 16 8.50 11.49 -2.05
CA THR A 16 8.24 12.86 -2.54
C THR A 16 7.66 13.74 -1.45
N LYS A 17 6.75 13.22 -0.62
CA LYS A 17 6.20 13.96 0.52
C LYS A 17 7.27 14.34 1.54
N LEU A 18 8.23 13.47 1.76
CA LEU A 18 9.35 13.67 2.67
C LEU A 18 10.37 14.66 2.08
N ASP A 19 10.65 14.60 0.77
CA ASP A 19 11.47 15.59 0.06
C ASP A 19 10.84 17.00 0.12
N ARG A 20 9.51 17.10 0.02
CA ARG A 20 8.79 18.38 0.18
C ARG A 20 8.94 18.97 1.58
N VAL A 21 8.83 18.14 2.63
CA VAL A 21 9.09 18.60 4.01
C VAL A 21 10.51 19.09 4.16
N ARG A 22 11.48 18.39 3.56
CA ARG A 22 12.88 18.81 3.55
C ARG A 22 13.10 20.14 2.80
N ALA A 23 12.29 20.43 1.79
CA ALA A 23 12.28 21.71 1.07
C ALA A 23 11.54 22.84 1.83
N GLY A 24 11.02 22.57 3.04
CA GLY A 24 10.29 23.55 3.85
C GLY A 24 8.80 23.63 3.57
N GLU A 25 8.23 22.70 2.79
CA GLU A 25 6.80 22.63 2.53
C GLU A 25 6.05 21.86 3.62
N VAL A 26 4.79 22.22 3.85
CA VAL A 26 3.93 21.51 4.80
C VAL A 26 3.36 20.25 4.15
N SER A 27 3.74 19.08 4.67
CA SER A 27 3.24 17.78 4.21
C SER A 27 3.12 16.80 5.38
N ALA A 28 2.06 16.00 5.39
CA ALA A 28 1.80 15.04 6.45
C ALA A 28 2.67 13.77 6.36
N CYS A 29 3.50 13.62 5.33
CA CYS A 29 4.34 12.44 5.08
C CYS A 29 3.64 11.07 5.23
N THR A 30 2.32 11.04 5.07
CA THR A 30 1.50 9.88 5.40
C THR A 30 0.66 9.44 4.20
N ILE A 31 0.52 8.12 4.04
CA ILE A 31 -0.50 7.50 3.18
C ILE A 31 -1.40 6.61 4.05
N ILE A 32 -2.66 6.45 3.64
CA ILE A 32 -3.62 5.57 4.31
C ILE A 32 -3.91 4.41 3.37
N LYS A 33 -3.59 3.20 3.81
CA LYS A 33 -3.95 1.97 3.12
C LYS A 33 -5.23 1.41 3.71
N ASN A 34 -6.24 1.25 2.86
CA ASN A 34 -7.57 0.73 3.16
C ASN A 34 -8.11 -0.05 1.95
N ASP A 35 -7.29 -0.93 1.37
CA ASP A 35 -7.60 -1.65 0.14
C ASP A 35 -7.95 -3.12 0.44
N THR A 36 -8.86 -3.34 1.39
CA THR A 36 -9.24 -4.69 1.86
C THR A 36 -9.94 -5.55 0.80
N GLY A 37 -10.38 -4.95 -0.31
CA GLY A 37 -11.04 -5.63 -1.43
C GLY A 37 -10.10 -6.02 -2.57
N HIS A 38 -8.78 -5.85 -2.44
CA HIS A 38 -7.86 -6.17 -3.53
C HIS A 38 -7.89 -7.68 -3.85
N PRO A 39 -8.11 -8.09 -5.13
CA PRO A 39 -8.30 -9.49 -5.49
C PRO A 39 -7.07 -10.36 -5.22
N VAL A 40 -5.86 -9.80 -5.42
CA VAL A 40 -4.59 -10.53 -5.32
C VAL A 40 -3.76 -10.18 -4.07
N TYR A 41 -3.95 -8.97 -3.52
CA TYR A 41 -3.09 -8.41 -2.47
C TYR A 41 -3.91 -7.79 -1.33
N PRO A 42 -4.91 -8.49 -0.75
CA PRO A 42 -5.70 -7.93 0.32
C PRO A 42 -4.81 -7.73 1.57
N PRO A 43 -4.66 -6.50 2.09
CA PRO A 43 -3.99 -6.27 3.35
C PRO A 43 -4.81 -6.90 4.48
N SER A 44 -4.13 -7.57 5.42
CA SER A 44 -4.81 -8.18 6.58
C SER A 44 -5.35 -7.14 7.56
N LEU A 45 -4.75 -5.94 7.55
CA LEU A 45 -5.16 -4.80 8.35
C LEU A 45 -6.28 -4.03 7.63
N ARG A 46 -7.41 -3.85 8.32
CA ARG A 46 -8.55 -3.09 7.79
C ARG A 46 -8.17 -1.67 7.38
N ARG A 47 -7.31 -1.02 8.15
CA ARG A 47 -6.81 0.33 7.88
C ARG A 47 -5.47 0.52 8.57
N ILE A 48 -4.48 0.97 7.81
CA ILE A 48 -3.15 1.29 8.34
C ILE A 48 -2.68 2.63 7.78
N ALA A 49 -2.11 3.46 8.65
CA ALA A 49 -1.44 4.69 8.25
C ALA A 49 0.05 4.42 8.15
N VAL A 50 0.64 4.70 6.99
CA VAL A 50 2.08 4.55 6.75
C VAL A 50 2.68 5.94 6.68
N VAL A 51 3.64 6.21 7.56
CA VAL A 51 4.26 7.53 7.76
C VAL A 51 5.74 7.43 7.37
N ALA A 52 6.18 8.29 6.46
CA ALA A 52 7.59 8.45 6.10
C ALA A 52 8.30 9.38 7.10
N VAL A 53 9.48 8.98 7.54
CA VAL A 53 10.32 9.74 8.48
C VAL A 53 11.77 9.75 7.98
N GLU A 54 12.54 10.82 8.24
CA GLU A 54 13.94 10.91 7.78
C GLU A 54 14.88 9.97 8.57
N GLY A 55 14.53 9.61 9.81
CA GLY A 55 15.24 8.58 10.58
C GLY A 55 15.14 8.78 12.09
N GLU A 56 15.51 9.97 12.58
CA GLU A 56 15.47 10.30 14.02
C GLU A 56 14.10 10.82 14.49
N ASP A 57 13.26 11.29 13.59
CA ASP A 57 11.89 11.74 13.87
C ASP A 57 10.94 10.56 14.12
N ARG A 58 11.11 9.86 15.25
CA ARG A 58 10.12 8.91 15.73
C ARG A 58 8.94 9.66 16.32
N TYR A 59 7.81 9.66 15.62
CA TYR A 59 6.55 10.08 16.23
C TYR A 59 6.22 9.15 17.41
N MET A 60 5.91 9.72 18.58
CA MET A 60 5.71 8.96 19.81
C MET A 60 4.66 7.83 19.64
N PRO A 61 4.88 6.65 20.27
CA PRO A 61 3.90 5.58 20.27
C PRO A 61 2.66 6.01 21.07
N GLY A 62 1.45 5.84 20.51
CA GLY A 62 0.22 6.07 21.29
C GLY A 62 -1.05 6.36 20.50
N VAL A 63 -0.97 6.67 19.20
CA VAL A 63 -2.17 7.06 18.43
C VAL A 63 -2.23 6.28 17.10
N SER A 64 -3.04 5.23 17.05
CA SER A 64 -3.34 4.36 15.88
C SER A 64 -2.21 3.40 15.43
N PRO A 65 -2.51 2.32 14.66
CA PRO A 65 -1.49 1.53 13.97
C PRO A 65 -0.84 2.40 12.90
N ARG A 66 0.16 3.17 13.31
CA ARG A 66 1.00 3.98 12.44
C ARG A 66 2.28 3.21 12.21
N LEU A 67 2.47 2.74 10.99
CA LEU A 67 3.73 2.19 10.56
C LEU A 67 4.65 3.35 10.16
N GLN A 68 5.77 3.49 10.84
CA GLN A 68 6.79 4.48 10.51
C GLN A 68 7.87 3.80 9.67
N LEU A 69 8.13 4.33 8.48
CA LEU A 69 9.18 3.87 7.59
C LEU A 69 10.21 4.99 7.42
N SER A 70 11.47 4.66 7.71
CA SER A 70 12.57 5.60 7.46
C SER A 70 12.80 5.78 5.97
N ARG A 71 13.47 6.86 5.57
CA ARG A 71 13.93 7.03 4.18
C ARG A 71 14.73 5.82 3.70
N ALA A 72 15.63 5.28 4.53
CA ALA A 72 16.40 4.09 4.19
C ALA A 72 15.51 2.85 3.96
N SER A 73 14.48 2.65 4.79
CA SER A 73 13.50 1.58 4.62
C SER A 73 12.68 1.75 3.34
N LEU A 74 12.27 2.98 3.01
CA LEU A 74 11.52 3.28 1.79
C LEU A 74 12.37 3.06 0.53
N THR A 75 13.63 3.49 0.54
CA THR A 75 14.55 3.22 -0.58
C THR A 75 14.74 1.72 -0.78
N ALA A 76 14.98 0.95 0.29
CA ALA A 76 15.13 -0.50 0.20
C ALA A 76 13.87 -1.20 -0.34
N LEU A 77 12.67 -0.74 0.05
CA LEU A 77 11.42 -1.26 -0.49
C LEU A 77 11.23 -0.88 -1.97
N LEU A 78 11.63 0.33 -2.37
CA LEU A 78 11.55 0.77 -3.76
C LEU A 78 12.48 -0.07 -4.66
N ASP A 79 13.71 -0.31 -4.19
CA ASP A 79 14.68 -1.14 -4.88
C ASP A 79 14.15 -2.57 -5.04
N GLN A 80 13.53 -3.13 -3.99
CA GLN A 80 12.88 -4.45 -4.05
C GLN A 80 11.72 -4.50 -5.06
N ALA A 81 10.90 -3.45 -5.16
CA ALA A 81 9.83 -3.39 -6.14
C ALA A 81 10.38 -3.35 -7.57
N ASN A 82 11.48 -2.61 -7.79
CA ASN A 82 12.13 -2.55 -9.10
C ASN A 82 12.84 -3.87 -9.45
N ASP A 83 13.49 -4.50 -8.48
CA ASP A 83 14.16 -5.78 -8.66
C ASP A 83 13.16 -6.90 -8.97
N GLN A 84 11.95 -6.85 -8.42
CA GLN A 84 10.88 -7.81 -8.75
C GLN A 84 10.42 -7.77 -10.21
N VAL A 85 10.59 -6.63 -10.88
CA VAL A 85 10.36 -6.53 -12.33
C VAL A 85 11.42 -7.34 -13.09
N ASN A 86 12.63 -7.44 -12.54
CA ASN A 86 13.78 -8.08 -13.17
C ASN A 86 14.06 -9.51 -12.68
N SER A 87 13.58 -9.89 -11.51
CA SER A 87 13.82 -11.18 -10.84
C SER A 87 12.57 -11.60 -10.06
N GLN A 88 12.07 -12.82 -10.26
CA GLN A 88 10.84 -13.34 -9.62
C GLN A 88 10.93 -13.54 -8.08
N ALA A 89 11.92 -12.95 -7.41
CA ALA A 89 12.09 -13.06 -5.96
C ALA A 89 11.42 -11.87 -5.26
N CYS A 90 10.29 -12.11 -4.58
CA CYS A 90 9.62 -11.11 -3.76
C CYS A 90 10.23 -11.10 -2.34
N GLY A 91 11.17 -10.19 -2.08
CA GLY A 91 11.70 -9.97 -0.73
C GLY A 91 10.69 -9.23 0.15
N ALA A 92 10.50 -9.71 1.38
CA ALA A 92 9.63 -9.07 2.37
C ALA A 92 10.45 -8.39 3.47
N MET A 93 10.11 -7.15 3.83
CA MET A 93 10.63 -6.51 5.03
C MET A 93 9.83 -6.99 6.24
N GLN A 94 10.52 -7.57 7.22
CA GLN A 94 9.89 -8.09 8.43
C GLN A 94 9.99 -7.09 9.58
N LEU A 95 8.85 -6.76 10.15
CA LEU A 95 8.72 -6.08 11.44
C LEU A 95 8.03 -7.03 12.43
N PRO A 96 8.19 -6.82 13.75
CA PRO A 96 7.53 -7.65 14.75
C PRO A 96 6.01 -7.72 14.52
N GLY A 97 5.51 -8.87 14.05
CA GLY A 97 4.09 -9.11 13.78
C GLY A 97 3.57 -8.64 12.41
N LEU A 98 4.38 -7.94 11.61
CA LEU A 98 3.97 -7.34 10.33
C LEU A 98 5.00 -7.62 9.22
N GLU A 99 4.53 -8.18 8.11
CA GLU A 99 5.30 -8.36 6.87
C GLU A 99 4.92 -7.28 5.86
N ILE A 100 5.92 -6.59 5.31
CA ILE A 100 5.73 -5.55 4.30
C ILE A 100 6.30 -6.05 2.98
N PHE A 101 5.46 -6.04 1.95
CA PHE A 101 5.81 -6.43 0.59
C PHE A 101 5.78 -5.21 -0.31
N ALA A 102 6.88 -4.97 -1.02
CA ALA A 102 6.93 -3.99 -2.09
C ALA A 102 6.54 -4.68 -3.41
N ILE A 103 5.52 -4.15 -4.08
CA ILE A 103 4.93 -4.75 -5.29
C ILE A 103 5.09 -3.77 -6.46
N PRO A 104 5.54 -4.23 -7.64
CA PRO A 104 5.54 -3.41 -8.84
C PRO A 104 4.15 -2.90 -9.18
N ASP A 105 4.05 -1.68 -9.71
CA ASP A 105 2.76 -1.13 -10.15
C ASP A 105 2.09 -2.01 -11.23
N SER A 106 2.91 -2.60 -12.10
CA SER A 106 2.51 -3.56 -13.13
C SER A 106 2.06 -4.91 -12.58
N GLN A 107 2.00 -5.11 -11.26
CA GLN A 107 1.40 -6.27 -10.63
C GLN A 107 0.25 -5.83 -9.72
N TYR A 108 0.43 -4.71 -9.02
CA TYR A 108 -0.58 -4.17 -8.11
C TYR A 108 -1.83 -3.67 -8.84
N TYR A 109 -1.71 -3.08 -10.05
CA TYR A 109 -2.85 -2.45 -10.72
C TYR A 109 -3.43 -3.24 -11.91
N VAL A 110 -2.89 -4.41 -12.25
CA VAL A 110 -3.26 -5.15 -13.47
C VAL A 110 -4.70 -5.64 -13.47
N ASP A 111 -5.23 -6.04 -12.30
CA ASP A 111 -6.56 -6.67 -12.20
C ASP A 111 -7.70 -5.67 -11.96
N ARG A 112 -7.43 -4.36 -12.01
CA ARG A 112 -8.51 -3.36 -11.81
C ARG A 112 -9.38 -3.14 -13.04
N SER A 113 -8.98 -3.57 -14.23
CA SER A 113 -9.81 -3.42 -15.44
C SER A 113 -11.13 -4.19 -15.39
N GLU A 114 -11.18 -5.32 -14.66
CA GLU A 114 -12.43 -6.06 -14.43
C GLU A 114 -13.21 -5.56 -13.20
N ALA A 115 -12.53 -4.95 -12.21
CA ALA A 115 -13.16 -4.46 -10.98
C ALA A 115 -13.71 -3.02 -11.10
N ASP A 116 -13.07 -2.14 -11.88
CA ASP A 116 -13.53 -0.77 -12.14
C ASP A 116 -14.66 -0.70 -13.19
N ALA A 117 -15.04 -1.83 -13.80
CA ALA A 117 -16.26 -1.95 -14.61
C ALA A 117 -17.55 -1.98 -13.77
N ALA A 118 -17.45 -2.02 -12.44
CA ALA A 118 -18.61 -1.81 -11.57
C ALA A 118 -18.93 -0.31 -11.51
N PRO A 119 -20.14 0.12 -11.93
CA PRO A 119 -20.51 1.53 -11.83
C PRO A 119 -20.47 1.97 -10.37
N VAL A 120 -19.55 2.89 -10.07
CA VAL A 120 -19.45 3.58 -8.80
C VAL A 120 -20.71 4.46 -8.68
N GLY A 121 -21.76 3.92 -8.06
CA GLY A 121 -22.92 4.74 -7.74
C GLY A 121 -24.30 4.09 -7.64
N ASP A 122 -24.45 2.77 -7.61
CA ASP A 122 -25.77 2.22 -7.32
C ASP A 122 -25.74 0.93 -6.49
N LEU A 123 -26.05 1.07 -5.19
CA LEU A 123 -26.20 -0.05 -4.24
C LEU A 123 -27.34 -1.01 -4.63
N ALA A 124 -28.15 -0.69 -5.65
CA ALA A 124 -29.16 -1.60 -6.19
C ALA A 124 -28.59 -2.63 -7.18
N ALA A 125 -27.48 -2.34 -7.87
CA ALA A 125 -26.99 -3.20 -8.97
C ALA A 125 -26.32 -4.49 -8.48
N GLY A 126 -25.74 -4.50 -7.28
CA GLY A 126 -25.07 -5.67 -6.70
C GLY A 126 -25.99 -6.84 -6.35
N PHE A 127 -27.31 -6.61 -6.22
CA PHE A 127 -28.26 -7.65 -5.85
C PHE A 127 -28.76 -8.49 -7.03
N PHE A 128 -28.66 -8.01 -8.27
CA PHE A 128 -29.23 -8.71 -9.43
C PHE A 128 -28.26 -9.67 -10.14
N TRP A 129 -26.96 -9.56 -9.92
CA TRP A 129 -25.96 -10.33 -10.70
C TRP A 129 -25.76 -11.79 -10.27
N LYS A 130 -26.22 -12.20 -9.09
CA LYS A 130 -26.02 -13.58 -8.58
C LYS A 130 -27.19 -14.55 -8.78
N ARG A 131 -28.18 -14.27 -9.63
CA ARG A 131 -29.32 -15.17 -9.88
C ARG A 131 -29.40 -15.78 -11.30
N GLY A 132 -28.31 -15.79 -12.05
CA GLY A 132 -28.34 -16.21 -13.47
C GLY A 132 -27.41 -17.36 -13.87
N LYS A 133 -27.05 -18.29 -12.97
CA LYS A 133 -26.37 -19.54 -13.35
C LYS A 133 -26.83 -20.71 -12.49
N HIS A 134 -28.07 -21.13 -12.68
CA HIS A 134 -28.51 -22.49 -12.38
C HIS A 134 -29.72 -22.81 -13.27
N THR A 135 -29.42 -23.29 -14.47
CA THR A 135 -30.15 -24.33 -15.23
C THR A 135 -29.29 -24.71 -16.41
#